data_AF-X1J5P4-F1
#
_entry.id   AF-X1J5P4-F1
#
_cell.length_a   1.000
_cell.length_b   1.000
_cell.length_c   1.000
_cell.angle_alpha   90.00
_cell.angle_beta   90.00
_cell.angle_gamma   90.00
#
_symmetry.space_group_name_H-M   'P 1'
#
loop_
_entity.id
_entity.type
_entity.pdbx_description
1 polymer ?
#
loop_
_entity_poly.entity_id
_entity_poly.type
_entity_poly.pdbx_seq_one_letter_code
_entity_poly.pdbx_strand_id
1 'polypeptide(L)' 'CVRMKEIRIKNKIISADSPIFFVGEIGINHNGSIENAKKLIDMANLCEIDAIKFNSLSGAG' A
#
# COMPACT_ATOMS: atom_id res chain seq x y z
N CYS A 1 26.18 -14.43 -2.15
CA CYS A 1 25.47 -13.53 -3.08
C CYS A 1 23.97 -13.77 -2.92
N VAL A 2 23.23 -12.84 -2.30
CA VAL A 2 21.78 -12.99 -2.13
C VAL A 2 21.14 -12.54 -3.43
N ARG A 3 20.61 -13.48 -4.24
CA ARG A 3 19.81 -13.13 -5.42
C ARG A 3 18.54 -12.44 -4.94
N MET A 4 18.40 -11.15 -5.20
CA MET A 4 17.09 -10.49 -5.10
C MET A 4 16.18 -11.10 -6.15
N LYS A 5 15.02 -11.60 -5.72
CA LYS A 5 13.98 -12.11 -6.62
C LYS A 5 13.20 -10.93 -7.17
N GLU A 6 12.93 -10.96 -8.47
CA GLU A 6 11.97 -10.06 -9.09
C GLU A 6 10.56 -10.39 -8.57
N ILE A 7 9.83 -9.36 -8.15
CA ILE A 7 8.43 -9.46 -7.72
C ILE A 7 7.58 -8.62 -8.67
N ARG A 8 6.47 -9.18 -9.14
CA ARG A 8 5.54 -8.46 -10.03
C ARG A 8 4.23 -8.19 -9.32
N ILE A 9 3.86 -6.91 -9.21
CA ILE A 9 2.58 -6.46 -8.68
C ILE A 9 1.85 -5.70 -9.79
N LYS A 10 0.77 -6.27 -10.31
CA LYS A 10 0.05 -5.76 -11.50
C LYS A 10 1.03 -5.50 -12.67
N ASN A 11 1.16 -4.25 -13.08
CA ASN A 11 2.03 -3.77 -14.15
C ASN A 11 3.39 -3.25 -13.65
N LYS A 12 3.69 -3.35 -12.35
CA LYS A 12 4.97 -2.94 -11.75
C LYS A 12 5.86 -4.14 -11.46
N ILE A 13 7.16 -3.94 -11.67
CA ILE A 13 8.24 -4.89 -11.40
C ILE A 13 9.08 -4.30 -10.27
N ILE A 14 9.32 -5.09 -9.22
CA ILE A 14 10.14 -4.74 -8.06
C ILE A 14 11.39 -5.62 -8.12
N SER A 15 12.54 -5.00 -8.33
CA SER A 15 13.85 -5.63 -8.41
C SER A 15 14.92 -4.68 -7.87
N ALA A 16 16.19 -5.08 -7.92
CA ALA A 16 17.30 -4.21 -7.51
C ALA A 16 17.47 -2.99 -8.44
N ASP A 17 17.03 -3.10 -9.68
CA ASP A 17 17.25 -2.11 -10.74
C ASP A 17 15.96 -1.36 -11.14
N SER A 18 14.82 -1.70 -10.53
CA SER A 18 13.55 -1.01 -10.76
C SER A 18 13.44 0.30 -9.96
N PRO A 19 12.59 1.24 -10.37
CA PRO A 19 12.20 2.37 -9.51
C PRO A 19 11.67 1.91 -8.15
N ILE A 20 11.76 2.81 -7.16
CA ILE A 20 11.25 2.57 -5.80
C ILE A 20 9.75 2.27 -5.88
N PHE A 21 9.32 1.22 -5.17
CA PHE A 21 7.90 0.89 -4.98
C PHE A 21 7.42 1.43 -3.63
N PHE A 22 6.66 2.52 -3.64
CA PHE A 22 6.14 3.18 -2.46
C PHE A 22 4.90 2.48 -1.91
N VAL A 23 4.96 2.12 -0.63
CA VAL A 23 3.81 1.59 0.10
C VAL A 23 3.43 2.55 1.23
N GLY A 24 2.24 3.16 1.11
CA GLY A 24 1.66 3.96 2.18
C GLY A 24 0.97 3.07 3.21
N GLU A 25 1.42 3.10 4.46
CA GLU A 25 0.72 2.41 5.55
C GLU A 25 -0.45 3.26 6.06
N ILE A 26 -1.67 2.79 5.81
CA ILE A 26 -2.89 3.38 6.33
C ILE A 26 -3.35 2.48 7.48
N GLY A 27 -3.00 2.85 8.71
CA GLY A 27 -3.35 2.10 9.92
C GLY A 27 -4.85 2.13 10.27
N ILE A 28 -5.17 2.27 11.55
CA ILE A 28 -6.56 2.33 12.05
C ILE A 28 -7.28 3.67 11.76
N ASN A 29 -6.62 4.61 11.09
CA ASN A 29 -7.09 5.99 10.83
C ASN A 29 -8.30 6.09 9.88
N HIS A 30 -8.93 4.97 9.53
CA HIS A 30 -10.25 4.99 8.90
C HIS A 30 -11.38 5.06 9.94
N ASN A 31 -11.12 4.83 11.23
CA ASN A 31 -12.11 4.85 12.32
C ASN A 31 -13.35 3.97 12.02
N GLY A 32 -13.19 2.88 11.27
CA GLY A 32 -14.30 2.04 10.81
C GLY A 32 -15.17 2.65 9.70
N SER A 33 -14.86 3.86 9.21
CA SER A 33 -15.61 4.55 8.16
C SER A 33 -15.01 4.31 6.77
N ILE A 34 -15.83 3.77 5.86
CA ILE A 34 -15.51 3.62 4.44
C ILE A 34 -15.23 4.97 3.78
N GLU A 35 -15.88 6.04 4.23
CA GLU A 35 -15.69 7.38 3.68
C GLU A 35 -14.26 7.89 3.92
N ASN A 36 -13.74 7.69 5.12
CA ASN A 36 -12.35 8.04 5.44
C ASN A 36 -11.36 7.19 4.64
N ALA A 37 -11.66 5.91 4.43
CA ALA A 37 -10.83 5.06 3.57
C ALA A 37 -10.75 5.58 2.14
N LYS A 38 -11.86 6.08 1.57
CA LYS A 38 -11.88 6.69 0.23
C LYS A 38 -11.04 7.97 0.17
N LYS A 39 -11.17 8.87 1.14
CA LYS A 39 -10.36 10.09 1.22
C LYS A 39 -8.86 9.78 1.27
N LEU A 40 -8.48 8.74 2.01
CA LEU A 40 -7.08 8.31 2.11
C LEU A 40 -6.58 7.68 0.80
N ILE A 41 -7.43 6.96 0.06
CA ILE A 41 -7.11 6.49 -1.29
C ILE A 41 -6.90 7.67 -2.24
N ASP A 42 -7.78 8.67 -2.21
CA ASP A 42 -7.68 9.85 -3.06
C ASP A 42 -6.36 10.61 -2.80
N MET A 43 -6.00 10.78 -1.53
CA MET A 43 -4.72 11.40 -1.14
C MET A 43 -3.51 10.56 -1.58
N ALA A 44 -3.57 9.23 -1.44
CA ALA A 44 -2.49 8.35 -1.89
C ALA A 44 -2.27 8.44 -3.41
N ASN A 45 -3.37 8.57 -4.18
CA ASN A 45 -3.31 8.78 -5.62
C ASN A 45 -2.70 10.14 -5.98
N LEU A 46 -3.01 11.21 -5.23
CA LEU A 46 -2.39 12.53 -5.39
C LEU A 46 -0.89 12.53 -5.09
N CYS A 47 -0.43 11.68 -4.18
CA CYS A 47 0.97 11.53 -3.81
C CYS A 47 1.74 10.52 -4.69
N GLU A 48 1.12 9.99 -5.75
CA GLU A 48 1.72 9.00 -6.67
C GLU A 48 2.25 7.73 -5.95
N ILE A 49 1.59 7.32 -4.87
CA ILE A 49 1.94 6.10 -4.13
C ILE A 49 1.50 4.86 -4.92
N ASP A 50 2.35 3.83 -4.97
CA ASP A 50 2.10 2.61 -5.75
C ASP A 50 1.06 1.68 -5.12
N ALA A 51 1.08 1.58 -3.80
CA ALA A 51 0.16 0.75 -3.03
C ALA A 51 -0.10 1.31 -1.64
N ILE A 52 -1.25 0.96 -1.08
CA ILE A 52 -1.61 1.25 0.30
C ILE A 52 -1.88 -0.04 1.06
N LYS A 53 -1.47 -0.10 2.33
CA LYS A 53 -1.73 -1.22 3.23
C LYS A 53 -2.71 -0.78 4.32
N PHE A 54 -3.88 -1.40 4.36
CA PHE A 54 -4.83 -1.25 5.46
C PHE A 54 -4.57 -2.30 6.54
N ASN A 55 -4.50 -1.89 7.81
CA ASN A 55 -4.53 -2.83 8.93
C ASN A 55 -5.98 -3.06 9.36
N SER A 56 -6.47 -4.30 9.24
CA SER A 56 -7.79 -4.68 9.74
C SER A 56 -7.66 -5.20 11.18
N LEU A 57 -8.31 -4.53 12.15
CA LEU A 57 -8.56 -5.10 13.47
C LEU A 57 -9.88 -5.86 13.41
N SER A 58 -9.85 -7.12 13.01
CA SER A 58 -10.94 -8.05 13.32
C SER A 58 -10.79 -8.47 14.78
N GLY A 59 -11.22 -7.62 15.71
CA GLY A 59 -11.46 -8.04 17.08
C GLY A 59 -12.56 -9.09 17.06
N ALA A 60 -12.22 -10.33 17.40
CA ALA A 60 -13.19 -11.37 17.71
C ALA A 60 -14.03 -10.90 18.90
N GLY A 61 -15.33 -10.73 18.65
CA GLY A 61 -16.39 -10.71 19.63
C GLY A 61 -17.44 -11.71 19.16
#